data_AF-A0A814L299-F1
#
_entry.id   AF-A0A814L299-F1
#
_cell.length_a   1.000
_cell.length_b   1.000
_cell.length_c   1.000
_cell.angle_alpha   90.00
_cell.angle_beta   90.00
_cell.angle_gamma   90.00
#
_symmetry.space_group_name_H-M   'P 1'
#
loop_
_entity.id
_entity.type
_entity.pdbx_description
1 polymer ?
#
loop_
_entity_poly.entity_id
_entity_poly.type
_entity_poly.pdbx_seq_one_letter_code
_entity_poly.pdbx_strand_id
1 'polypeptide(L)'
;MTTVTNSTSSSKAKIVIPAADSKSNSTSPKKETSDKTKPEFIVRTNYPESNAPLGVSVSKFNRHHIVSSQHRLLIKGGHVVNDDGTSLADVFIEEGIIKQVGLNLIIPGGTKTIDATGKLVMPGGIDTHTHLELHFMGTRTADDFYTGTKAAIAGGTTT
;
A
#
# COMPACT_ATOMS: atom_id res chain seq x y z
N MET A 1 -6.47 -27.14 45.86
CA MET A 1 -7.81 -26.56 45.67
C MET A 1 -7.61 -25.09 45.32
N THR A 2 -7.67 -24.76 44.01
CA THR A 2 -8.74 -23.91 43.39
C THR A 2 -8.38 -22.41 43.58
N THR A 3 -8.20 -21.52 42.60
CA THR A 3 -8.59 -21.44 41.18
C THR A 3 -7.75 -20.35 40.48
N VAL A 4 -7.54 -20.48 39.18
CA VAL A 4 -7.11 -19.41 38.25
C VAL A 4 -8.29 -18.47 37.97
N THR A 5 -8.07 -17.15 37.93
CA THR A 5 -8.75 -16.30 36.92
C THR A 5 -7.83 -15.16 36.47
N ASN A 6 -7.68 -15.07 35.15
CA ASN A 6 -6.98 -14.03 34.41
C ASN A 6 -8.03 -12.96 34.04
N SER A 7 -7.75 -11.67 34.22
CA SER A 7 -8.62 -10.61 33.69
C SER A 7 -7.82 -9.61 32.86
N THR A 8 -7.96 -9.75 31.55
CA THR A 8 -7.53 -8.83 30.52
C THR A 8 -8.59 -7.74 30.37
N SER A 9 -8.22 -6.47 30.60
CA SER A 9 -9.03 -5.31 30.19
C SER A 9 -8.28 -4.55 29.11
N SER A 10 -8.56 -4.88 27.84
CA SER A 10 -8.14 -4.10 26.69
C SER A 10 -9.20 -3.02 26.42
N SER A 11 -8.94 -1.81 26.89
CA SER A 11 -9.72 -0.63 26.54
C SER A 11 -9.42 -0.21 25.10
N LYS A 12 -10.25 -0.65 24.15
CA LYS A 12 -10.25 -0.14 22.77
C LYS A 12 -10.80 1.29 22.74
N ALA A 13 -9.93 2.28 22.53
CA ALA A 13 -10.33 3.63 22.20
C ALA A 13 -10.89 3.66 20.75
N LYS A 14 -12.16 4.06 20.59
CA LYS A 14 -12.77 4.38 19.30
C LYS A 14 -12.60 5.88 19.05
N ILE A 15 -11.83 6.25 18.03
CA ILE A 15 -11.80 7.63 17.52
C ILE A 15 -12.88 7.73 16.44
N VAL A 16 -13.88 8.58 16.68
CA VAL A 16 -14.96 8.92 15.74
C VAL A 16 -14.68 10.31 15.21
N ILE A 17 -14.44 10.45 13.91
CA ILE A 17 -14.26 11.75 13.23
C ILE A 17 -15.63 12.17 12.66
N PRO A 18 -16.17 13.35 13.00
CA PRO A 18 -17.43 13.82 12.45
C PRO A 18 -17.29 14.30 10.99
N ALA A 19 -18.27 13.97 10.15
CA ALA A 19 -18.37 14.42 8.77
C ALA A 19 -18.70 15.91 8.69
N ALA A 20 -18.07 16.62 7.75
CA ALA A 20 -18.35 18.02 7.47
C ALA A 20 -19.61 18.19 6.58
N ASP A 21 -20.47 19.12 6.97
CA ASP A 21 -21.71 19.50 6.28
C ASP A 21 -21.45 20.06 4.88
N SER A 22 -22.19 19.59 3.88
CA SER A 22 -22.24 20.17 2.54
C SER A 22 -23.55 20.92 2.34
N LYS A 23 -23.47 22.22 2.04
CA LYS A 23 -24.61 23.03 1.59
C LYS A 23 -24.78 22.91 0.08
N SER A 24 -26.01 22.62 -0.30
CA SER A 24 -26.54 22.48 -1.65
C SER A 24 -26.48 23.75 -2.48
N ASN A 25 -26.24 23.64 -3.79
CA ASN A 25 -26.95 24.48 -4.74
C ASN A 25 -27.33 23.70 -6.02
N SER A 26 -28.60 23.81 -6.36
CA SER A 26 -29.32 23.04 -7.37
C SER A 26 -29.19 23.64 -8.76
N THR A 27 -28.94 22.84 -9.79
CA THR A 27 -29.55 23.02 -11.12
C THR A 27 -29.48 21.71 -11.92
N SER A 28 -30.63 21.12 -12.25
CA SER A 28 -30.75 20.06 -13.27
C SER A 28 -31.02 20.71 -14.64
N PRO A 29 -30.62 20.09 -15.77
CA PRO A 29 -31.67 19.44 -16.54
C PRO A 29 -31.26 18.19 -17.36
N LYS A 30 -32.31 17.39 -17.63
CA LYS A 30 -32.59 16.45 -18.73
C LYS A 30 -32.03 15.02 -18.67
N LYS A 31 -32.99 14.11 -18.87
CA LYS A 31 -32.96 12.65 -18.85
C LYS A 31 -32.68 12.18 -20.27
N GLU A 32 -31.60 11.44 -20.46
CA GLU A 32 -31.32 10.70 -21.69
C GLU A 32 -31.07 9.23 -21.31
N THR A 33 -31.80 8.33 -21.96
CA THR A 33 -31.84 6.89 -21.73
C THR A 33 -30.96 6.16 -22.74
N SER A 34 -30.44 4.98 -22.37
CA SER A 34 -29.63 4.01 -23.14
C SER A 34 -28.10 4.16 -22.92
N ASP A 35 -27.26 3.14 -22.82
CA ASP A 35 -27.34 1.68 -22.97
C ASP A 35 -26.17 1.08 -22.15
N LYS A 36 -26.35 -0.12 -21.58
CA LYS A 36 -25.30 -0.84 -20.83
C LYS A 36 -24.45 -1.65 -21.80
N THR A 37 -23.27 -1.16 -22.16
CA THR A 37 -22.21 -2.02 -22.71
C THR A 37 -20.84 -1.59 -22.19
N LYS A 38 -20.26 -2.39 -21.30
CA LYS A 38 -18.84 -2.29 -20.92
C LYS A 38 -17.98 -2.61 -22.15
N PRO A 39 -16.86 -1.92 -22.39
CA PRO A 39 -15.98 -2.30 -23.49
C PRO A 39 -15.29 -3.62 -23.17
N GLU A 40 -15.60 -4.67 -23.94
CA GLU A 40 -14.82 -5.91 -23.96
C GLU A 40 -13.50 -5.66 -24.71
N PHE A 41 -12.39 -5.66 -23.97
CA PHE A 41 -11.06 -5.60 -24.57
C PHE A 41 -10.61 -7.01 -24.97
N ILE A 42 -10.83 -7.37 -26.24
CA ILE A 42 -10.41 -8.65 -26.82
C ILE A 42 -8.89 -8.61 -27.07
N VAL A 43 -8.13 -9.36 -26.27
CA VAL A 43 -6.72 -9.65 -26.59
C VAL A 43 -6.70 -10.75 -27.66
N ARG A 44 -6.37 -10.40 -28.90
CA ARG A 44 -6.08 -11.39 -29.94
C ARG A 44 -4.71 -12.00 -29.65
N THR A 45 -4.68 -13.20 -29.06
CA THR A 45 -3.47 -14.01 -29.09
C THR A 45 -3.42 -14.77 -30.41
N ASN A 46 -2.44 -14.48 -31.26
CA ASN A 46 -2.18 -15.27 -32.45
C ASN A 46 -1.54 -16.61 -32.03
N TYR A 47 -2.36 -17.55 -31.58
CA TYR A 47 -2.00 -18.97 -31.55
C TYR A 47 -2.81 -19.67 -32.67
N PRO A 48 -2.17 -20.38 -33.60
CA PRO A 48 -2.90 -21.16 -34.58
C PRO A 48 -3.70 -22.25 -33.87
N GLU A 49 -5.02 -22.30 -34.08
CA GLU A 49 -5.96 -23.20 -33.39
C GLU A 49 -5.76 -24.70 -33.66
N SER A 50 -4.72 -25.11 -34.38
CA SER A 50 -4.66 -26.50 -34.86
C SER A 50 -4.06 -27.52 -33.90
N ASN A 51 -3.49 -27.17 -32.74
CA ASN A 51 -2.80 -28.14 -31.87
C ASN A 51 -3.03 -28.00 -30.34
N ALA A 52 -4.17 -27.49 -29.88
CA ALA A 52 -4.50 -27.58 -28.45
C ALA A 52 -4.95 -29.01 -28.11
N PRO A 53 -4.31 -29.73 -27.17
CA PRO A 53 -4.78 -31.04 -26.73
C PRO A 53 -6.18 -30.92 -26.11
N LEU A 54 -7.09 -31.81 -26.53
CA LEU A 54 -8.47 -31.91 -26.03
C LEU A 54 -8.45 -32.11 -24.50
N GLY A 55 -8.73 -31.04 -23.74
CA GLY A 55 -8.86 -31.14 -22.28
C GLY A 55 -8.47 -29.91 -21.45
N VAL A 56 -7.91 -28.84 -22.04
CA VAL A 56 -7.56 -27.65 -21.26
C VAL A 56 -8.74 -26.69 -21.17
N SER A 57 -9.43 -26.66 -20.04
CA SER A 57 -10.34 -25.56 -19.70
C SER A 57 -9.51 -24.30 -19.46
N VAL A 58 -9.50 -23.39 -20.44
CA VAL A 58 -8.95 -22.04 -20.26
C VAL A 58 -9.92 -21.30 -19.35
N SER A 59 -9.69 -21.38 -18.04
CA SER A 59 -10.41 -20.56 -17.07
C SER A 59 -10.13 -19.08 -17.38
N LYS A 60 -11.20 -18.30 -17.47
CA LYS A 60 -11.18 -16.85 -17.67
C LYS A 60 -10.30 -16.22 -16.57
N PHE A 61 -9.04 -15.91 -16.90
CA PHE A 61 -8.12 -15.33 -15.92
C PHE A 61 -8.58 -13.90 -15.64
N ASN A 62 -9.21 -13.70 -14.48
CA ASN A 62 -9.65 -12.38 -14.05
C ASN A 62 -8.42 -11.49 -13.83
N ARG A 63 -8.22 -10.51 -14.72
CA ARG A 63 -7.13 -9.52 -14.68
C ARG A 63 -7.08 -8.73 -13.35
N HIS A 64 -8.16 -8.72 -12.58
CA HIS A 64 -8.23 -8.11 -11.25
C HIS A 64 -7.20 -8.69 -10.27
N HIS A 65 -6.88 -9.98 -10.37
CA HIS A 65 -5.95 -10.61 -9.44
C HIS A 65 -4.50 -10.10 -9.62
N ILE A 66 -4.11 -9.78 -10.86
CA ILE A 66 -2.76 -9.33 -11.23
C ILE A 66 -2.53 -7.84 -10.88
N VAL A 67 -3.56 -7.00 -10.97
CA VAL A 67 -3.46 -5.57 -10.60
C VAL A 67 -3.48 -5.39 -9.08
N SER A 68 -4.25 -6.20 -8.34
CA SER A 68 -4.30 -6.13 -6.88
C SER A 68 -2.96 -6.50 -6.21
N SER A 69 -2.13 -7.31 -6.89
CA SER A 69 -0.85 -7.76 -6.33
C SER A 69 0.29 -6.74 -6.50
N GLN A 70 0.15 -5.73 -7.36
CA GLN A 70 1.20 -4.73 -7.61
C GLN A 70 1.52 -3.85 -6.39
N HIS A 71 0.63 -3.82 -5.39
CA HIS A 71 0.78 -3.01 -4.19
C HIS A 71 0.98 -3.85 -2.92
N ARG A 72 1.43 -5.11 -3.08
CA ARG A 72 1.74 -6.01 -1.97
C ARG A 72 3.25 -6.17 -1.81
N LEU A 73 3.74 -5.87 -0.61
CA LEU A 73 5.14 -6.00 -0.24
C LEU A 73 5.27 -6.77 1.07
N LEU A 74 6.19 -7.72 1.10
CA LEU A 74 6.64 -8.40 2.30
C LEU A 74 8.11 -8.05 2.54
N ILE A 75 8.42 -7.47 3.70
CA ILE A 75 9.80 -7.33 4.18
C ILE A 75 10.04 -8.49 5.14
N LYS A 76 10.99 -9.38 4.83
CA LYS A 76 11.14 -10.67 5.51
C LYS A 76 12.46 -10.76 6.28
N GLY A 77 12.43 -11.32 7.49
CA GLY A 77 13.62 -11.68 8.26
C GLY A 77 14.38 -10.50 8.88
N GLY A 78 13.74 -9.34 8.98
CA GLY A 78 14.35 -8.13 9.53
C GLY A 78 14.17 -7.99 11.04
N HIS A 79 15.01 -7.16 11.65
CA HIS A 79 14.76 -6.64 12.98
C HIS A 79 13.92 -5.37 12.88
N VAL A 80 12.64 -5.46 13.24
CA VAL A 80 11.76 -4.31 13.32
C VAL A 80 12.14 -3.50 14.55
N VAL A 81 12.46 -2.22 14.32
CA VAL A 81 12.88 -1.27 15.35
C VAL A 81 11.83 -0.17 15.46
N ASN A 82 11.28 -0.04 16.65
CA ASN A 82 10.46 1.09 17.07
C ASN A 82 11.19 1.86 18.17
N ASP A 83 10.62 2.97 18.61
CA ASP A 83 11.14 3.75 19.74
C ASP A 83 11.06 3.01 21.08
N ASP A 84 10.12 2.07 21.21
CA ASP A 84 9.89 1.27 22.41
C ASP A 84 10.67 -0.06 22.46
N GLY A 85 11.29 -0.49 21.36
CA GLY A 85 12.08 -1.71 21.33
C GLY A 85 12.41 -2.26 19.96
N THR A 86 13.01 -3.45 19.96
CA THR A 86 13.44 -4.16 18.74
C THR A 86 13.02 -5.61 18.80
N SER A 87 12.49 -6.15 17.69
CA SER A 87 12.08 -7.56 17.60
C SER A 87 12.34 -8.13 16.20
N LEU A 88 12.60 -9.43 16.11
CA LEU A 88 12.68 -10.14 14.83
C LEU A 88 11.25 -10.33 14.29
N ALA A 89 10.95 -9.80 13.10
CA ALA A 89 9.63 -9.92 12.50
C ALA A 89 9.65 -9.70 10.98
N ASP A 90 8.64 -10.25 10.30
CA ASP A 90 8.29 -9.89 8.93
C ASP A 90 7.27 -8.73 8.97
N VAL A 91 7.29 -7.85 7.96
CA VAL A 91 6.35 -6.73 7.80
C VAL A 91 5.61 -6.88 6.47
N PHE A 92 4.30 -7.04 6.53
CA PHE A 92 3.44 -7.12 5.35
C PHE A 92 2.71 -5.80 5.11
N ILE A 93 2.87 -5.28 3.90
CA ILE A 93 2.32 -4.03 3.42
C ILE A 93 1.39 -4.32 2.24
N GLU A 94 0.20 -3.76 2.27
CA GLU A 94 -0.76 -3.82 1.17
C GLU A 94 -1.43 -2.45 1.02
N GLU A 95 -1.48 -1.95 -0.22
CA GLU A 95 -2.09 -0.64 -0.55
C GLU A 95 -1.45 0.51 0.23
N GLY A 96 -0.13 0.45 0.44
CA GLY A 96 0.63 1.47 1.17
C GLY A 96 0.47 1.43 2.69
N ILE A 97 -0.30 0.47 3.23
CA ILE A 97 -0.56 0.34 4.66
C ILE A 97 0.11 -0.93 5.19
N ILE A 98 0.78 -0.83 6.34
CA ILE A 98 1.25 -2.02 7.08
C ILE A 98 0.02 -2.77 7.60
N LYS A 99 -0.23 -3.97 7.07
CA LYS A 99 -1.38 -4.81 7.46
C LYS A 99 -1.06 -5.75 8.60
N GLN A 100 0.17 -6.29 8.63
CA GLN A 100 0.61 -7.26 9.64
C GLN A 100 2.10 -7.10 9.94
N VAL A 101 2.47 -7.36 11.19
CA VAL A 101 3.85 -7.45 11.66
C VAL A 101 3.95 -8.69 12.54
N GLY A 102 4.94 -9.55 12.30
CA GLY A 102 5.14 -10.75 13.11
C GLY A 102 5.95 -11.83 12.40
N LEU A 103 6.12 -12.97 13.05
CA LEU A 103 6.83 -14.12 12.50
C LEU A 103 5.87 -15.03 11.71
N ASN A 104 6.39 -15.66 10.65
CA ASN A 104 5.69 -16.71 9.89
C ASN A 104 4.32 -16.27 9.35
N LEU A 105 4.23 -15.05 8.81
CA LEU A 105 2.98 -14.49 8.30
C LEU A 105 2.42 -15.30 7.12
N ILE A 106 1.09 -15.45 7.08
CA ILE A 106 0.37 -16.04 5.95
C ILE A 106 0.04 -14.91 4.96
N ILE A 107 0.74 -14.90 3.83
CA ILE A 107 0.70 -13.79 2.87
C ILE A 107 -0.01 -14.22 1.58
N PRO A 108 -0.88 -13.36 1.01
CA PRO A 108 -1.50 -13.63 -0.29
C PRO A 108 -0.46 -13.82 -1.41
N GLY A 109 -0.81 -14.65 -2.40
CA GLY A 109 0.00 -14.82 -3.59
C GLY A 109 0.22 -13.52 -4.38
N GLY A 110 1.30 -13.49 -5.17
CA GLY A 110 1.69 -12.32 -5.97
C GLY A 110 2.34 -11.19 -5.16
N THR A 111 2.65 -11.41 -3.88
CA THR A 111 3.35 -10.44 -3.04
C THR A 111 4.82 -10.36 -3.40
N LYS A 112 5.33 -9.14 -3.60
CA LYS A 112 6.76 -8.89 -3.78
C LYS A 112 7.45 -9.07 -2.42
N THR A 113 8.57 -9.77 -2.38
CA THR A 113 9.35 -9.97 -1.14
C THR A 113 10.68 -9.23 -1.21
N ILE A 114 11.04 -8.56 -0.12
CA ILE A 114 12.36 -7.98 0.15
C ILE A 114 12.96 -8.77 1.32
N ASP A 115 14.17 -9.30 1.13
CA ASP A 115 14.94 -9.95 2.20
C ASP A 115 15.68 -8.90 3.03
N ALA A 116 15.35 -8.85 4.32
CA ALA A 116 15.94 -7.96 5.31
C ALA A 116 16.79 -8.74 6.34
N THR A 117 17.24 -9.95 6.01
CA THR A 117 18.07 -10.76 6.91
C THR A 117 19.34 -10.00 7.34
N GLY A 118 19.51 -9.88 8.65
CA GLY A 118 20.61 -9.12 9.26
C GLY A 118 20.54 -7.62 8.93
N LYS A 119 19.34 -7.07 8.70
CA LYS A 119 19.07 -5.65 8.51
C LYS A 119 18.03 -5.17 9.52
N LEU A 120 18.00 -3.85 9.70
CA LEU A 120 16.96 -3.18 10.49
C LEU A 120 15.82 -2.76 9.57
N VAL A 121 14.60 -2.86 10.06
CA VAL A 121 13.37 -2.36 9.43
C VAL A 121 12.82 -1.29 10.35
N MET A 122 12.92 -0.03 9.92
CA MET A 122 12.63 1.14 10.75
C MET A 122 11.58 2.01 10.07
N PRO A 123 10.82 2.83 10.82
CA PRO A 123 10.07 3.94 10.24
C PRO A 123 10.99 4.81 9.39
N GLY A 124 10.46 5.36 8.30
CA GLY A 124 11.19 6.35 7.52
C GLY A 124 11.43 7.62 8.35
N GLY A 125 12.57 8.27 8.12
CA GLY A 125 12.91 9.51 8.82
C GLY A 125 11.88 10.61 8.57
N ILE A 126 11.69 11.48 9.56
CA ILE A 126 10.87 12.69 9.46
C ILE A 126 11.82 13.90 9.57
N ASP A 127 11.91 14.70 8.53
CA ASP A 127 12.64 15.96 8.53
C ASP A 127 11.68 17.10 8.88
N THR A 128 11.77 17.55 10.12
CA THR A 128 10.86 18.56 10.67
C THR A 128 11.11 19.98 10.12
N HIS A 129 12.21 20.21 9.40
CA HIS A 129 12.59 21.57 9.00
C HIS A 129 13.35 21.58 7.67
N THR A 130 12.62 21.78 6.58
CA THR A 130 13.19 21.91 5.23
C THR A 130 12.88 23.26 4.60
N HIS A 131 13.77 23.68 3.70
CA HIS A 131 13.59 24.88 2.87
C HIS A 131 13.87 24.53 1.41
N LEU A 132 12.92 23.83 0.78
CA LEU A 132 12.98 23.48 -0.63
C LEU A 132 12.41 24.62 -1.47
N GLU A 133 13.01 24.90 -2.63
CA GLU A 133 12.55 25.94 -3.55
C GLU A 133 12.41 27.34 -2.88
N LEU A 134 13.14 27.60 -1.79
CA LEU A 134 13.04 28.85 -1.06
C LEU A 134 13.72 29.98 -1.83
N HIS A 135 12.96 31.05 -2.08
CA HIS A 135 13.50 32.30 -2.59
C HIS A 135 14.09 33.12 -1.44
N PHE A 136 15.38 33.42 -1.50
CA PHE A 136 16.09 34.16 -0.46
C PHE A 136 17.20 35.02 -1.06
N MET A 137 17.22 36.32 -0.70
CA MET A 137 18.22 37.31 -1.15
C MET A 137 18.49 37.33 -2.67
N GLY A 138 17.44 37.23 -3.48
CA GLY A 138 17.55 37.31 -4.95
C GLY A 138 18.00 36.02 -5.64
N THR A 139 18.19 34.92 -4.90
CA THR A 139 18.41 33.59 -5.45
C THR A 139 17.37 32.59 -4.92
N ARG A 140 17.44 31.35 -5.40
CA ARG A 140 16.64 30.22 -4.94
C ARG A 140 17.57 29.10 -4.45
N THR A 141 17.12 28.35 -3.46
CA THR A 141 17.84 27.15 -3.01
C THR A 141 18.09 26.17 -4.16
N ALA A 142 19.22 25.48 -4.12
CA ALA A 142 19.63 24.57 -5.20
C ALA A 142 18.65 23.39 -5.36
N ASP A 143 18.12 22.89 -4.25
CA ASP A 143 17.08 21.87 -4.28
C ASP A 143 15.68 22.48 -4.41
N ASP A 144 14.92 21.90 -5.33
CA ASP A 144 13.47 22.07 -5.42
C ASP A 144 12.73 20.94 -4.69
N PHE A 145 11.40 20.95 -4.73
CA PHE A 145 10.60 19.90 -4.09
C PHE A 145 10.89 18.50 -4.66
N TYR A 146 11.24 18.37 -5.94
CA TYR A 146 11.51 17.08 -6.56
C TYR A 146 12.93 16.57 -6.24
N THR A 147 13.96 17.39 -6.43
CA THR A 147 15.34 16.98 -6.14
C THR A 147 15.57 16.79 -4.66
N GLY A 148 14.99 17.67 -3.82
CA GLY A 148 15.07 17.58 -2.37
C GLY A 148 14.40 16.32 -1.81
N THR A 149 13.17 16.01 -2.22
CA THR A 149 12.49 14.78 -1.75
C THR A 149 13.13 13.51 -2.29
N LYS A 150 13.70 13.54 -3.50
CA LYS A 150 14.49 12.43 -4.04
C LYS A 150 15.74 12.19 -3.22
N ALA A 151 16.44 13.25 -2.81
CA ALA A 151 17.59 13.15 -1.91
C ALA A 151 17.18 12.63 -0.53
N ALA A 152 16.05 13.10 0.01
CA ALA A 152 15.50 12.63 1.29
C ALA A 152 15.27 11.11 1.29
N ILE A 153 14.60 10.58 0.26
CA ILE A 153 14.34 9.13 0.12
C ILE A 153 15.65 8.34 0.00
N ALA A 154 16.64 8.85 -0.75
CA ALA A 154 17.95 8.20 -0.86
C ALA A 154 18.69 8.12 0.49
N GLY A 155 18.45 9.08 1.39
CA GLY A 155 18.96 9.08 2.77
C GLY A 155 18.11 8.33 3.78
N GLY A 156 16.92 7.84 3.41
CA GLY A 156 15.99 7.15 4.31
C GLY A 156 14.96 8.03 5.01
N THR A 157 14.83 9.30 4.62
CA THR A 157 13.76 10.21 5.06
C THR A 157 12.55 10.11 4.14
N THR A 158 11.35 10.05 4.71
CA THR A 158 10.11 9.84 3.95
C THR A 158 9.05 10.91 4.17
N THR A 159 9.28 11.90 5.04
CA THR A 159 8.35 13.01 5.31
C THR A 159 9.10 14.25 5.73
#